data_AF-A0A968ZUS6-F1
#
_entry.id   AF-A0A968ZUS6-F1
#
_cell.length_a   1.000
_cell.length_b   1.000
_cell.length_c   1.000
_cell.angle_alpha   90.00
_cell.angle_beta   90.00
_cell.angle_gamma   90.00
#
_symmetry.space_group_name_H-M   'P 1'
#
loop_
_entity.id
_entity.type
_entity.pdbx_description
1 polymer ?
#
loop_
_entity_poly.entity_id
_entity_poly.type
_entity_poly.pdbx_seq_one_letter_code
_entity_poly.pdbx_strand_id
1 'polypeptide(L)'
;MFINNNGILFGPAAQLQVGGSFIASTADTIQFSDGFEFSSVNGSTFSPLTSTVPIGLGLQNASSITVQNAGREVVDNIFTDELSPRTGLSVLPNQTIALIGGDINFDGGILRTPGGDVEIGSVANGEVSLSTSIDGLSFDYENVTSFGGLSFSKLSFIETSGAPAGRVHFMGRDISLRDGSLVFVRNIGEGVPGNIEVNASESFEIGPSDFSDALLSGFLQ
;
A
#
# COMPACT_ATOMS: atom_id res chain seq x y z
N MET A 1 -7.79 9.61 -5.57
CA MET A 1 -6.42 9.88 -5.06
C MET A 1 -6.51 10.89 -3.93
N PHE A 2 -5.70 10.71 -2.89
CA PHE A 2 -5.57 11.60 -1.73
C PHE A 2 -4.08 11.93 -1.53
N ILE A 3 -3.74 13.20 -1.34
CA ILE A 3 -2.35 13.66 -1.20
C ILE A 3 -2.21 14.62 0.00
N ASN A 4 -1.18 14.42 0.81
CA ASN A 4 -0.84 15.31 1.93
C ASN A 4 0.65 15.17 2.31
N ASN A 5 1.49 16.15 1.99
CA ASN A 5 2.93 16.06 2.28
C ASN A 5 3.28 16.07 3.78
N ASN A 6 2.34 16.46 4.65
CA ASN A 6 2.56 16.52 6.11
C ASN A 6 2.44 15.15 6.78
N GLY A 7 2.21 14.09 6.00
CA GLY A 7 2.01 12.73 6.48
C GLY A 7 0.54 12.32 6.48
N ILE A 8 0.32 11.02 6.57
CA ILE A 8 -1.01 10.42 6.58
C ILE A 8 -1.09 9.39 7.70
N LEU A 9 -2.11 9.52 8.55
CA LEU A 9 -2.43 8.54 9.59
C LEU A 9 -3.83 7.98 9.35
N PHE A 10 -3.92 6.71 9.02
CA PHE A 10 -5.17 5.95 9.07
C PHE A 10 -5.28 5.33 10.46
N GLY A 11 -6.16 5.90 11.30
CA GLY A 11 -6.37 5.39 12.66
C GLY A 11 -7.10 4.03 12.70
N PRO A 12 -7.24 3.42 13.89
CA PRO A 12 -7.80 2.07 14.05
C PRO A 12 -9.22 1.86 13.50
N ALA A 13 -10.01 2.92 13.41
CA ALA A 13 -11.38 2.90 12.87
C ALA A 13 -11.49 3.45 11.43
N ALA A 14 -10.36 3.72 10.77
CA ALA A 14 -10.35 4.23 9.40
C ALA A 14 -10.98 3.22 8.44
N GLN A 15 -11.83 3.72 7.55
CA GLN A 15 -12.48 2.93 6.52
C GLN A 15 -12.49 3.75 5.23
N LEU A 16 -12.40 3.05 4.10
CA LEU A 16 -12.53 3.65 2.78
C LEU A 16 -13.92 3.38 2.25
N GLN A 17 -14.65 4.44 1.90
CA GLN A 17 -15.92 4.34 1.21
C GLN A 17 -15.77 4.97 -0.18
N VAL A 18 -15.08 4.25 -1.06
CA VAL A 18 -14.75 4.69 -2.42
C VAL A 18 -15.29 3.70 -3.44
N GLY A 19 -15.73 4.20 -4.60
CA GLY A 19 -16.28 3.38 -5.68
C GLY A 19 -15.26 2.75 -6.62
N GLY A 20 -13.96 2.91 -6.34
CA GLY A 20 -12.87 2.46 -7.20
C GLY A 20 -11.56 2.35 -6.45
N SER A 21 -10.45 2.35 -7.20
CA SER A 21 -9.10 2.27 -6.65
C SER A 21 -8.75 3.49 -5.80
N PHE A 22 -7.91 3.29 -4.79
CA PHE A 22 -7.51 4.31 -3.83
C PHE A 22 -5.99 4.47 -3.83
N ILE A 23 -5.53 5.69 -4.09
CA ILE A 23 -4.12 6.08 -3.99
C ILE A 23 -4.02 7.11 -2.87
N ALA A 24 -3.17 6.85 -1.88
CA ALA A 24 -2.80 7.80 -0.83
C ALA A 24 -1.31 8.12 -0.95
N SER A 25 -0.95 9.40 -0.91
CA SER A 25 0.44 9.81 -1.06
C SER A 25 0.85 10.99 -0.20
N THR A 26 2.11 11.01 0.24
CA THR A 26 2.74 12.17 0.88
C THR A 26 3.62 12.95 -0.08
N ALA A 27 3.38 12.82 -1.39
CA ALA A 27 4.04 13.59 -2.41
C ALA A 27 3.79 15.10 -2.25
N ASP A 28 4.77 15.88 -2.71
CA ASP A 28 4.71 17.33 -2.78
C ASP A 28 3.97 17.78 -4.04
N THR A 29 4.07 17.00 -5.12
CA THR A 29 3.48 17.32 -6.41
C THR A 29 2.84 16.12 -7.12
N ILE A 30 1.87 16.42 -7.97
CA ILE A 30 1.28 15.49 -8.93
C ILE A 30 1.46 16.08 -10.33
N GLN A 31 2.14 15.37 -11.21
CA GLN A 31 2.28 15.73 -12.62
C GLN A 31 1.09 15.18 -13.41
N PHE A 32 0.55 15.97 -14.34
CA PHE A 32 -0.54 15.58 -15.23
C PHE A 32 -0.08 15.55 -16.69
N SER A 33 -0.76 14.76 -17.53
CA SER A 33 -0.38 14.53 -18.92
C SER A 33 -0.40 15.77 -19.82
N ASP A 34 -1.10 16.83 -19.42
CA ASP A 34 -1.13 18.14 -20.10
C ASP A 34 -0.02 19.10 -19.64
N GLY A 35 0.87 18.63 -18.76
CA GLY A 35 1.94 19.44 -18.17
C GLY A 35 1.50 20.30 -17.00
N PHE A 36 0.24 20.18 -16.55
CA PHE A 36 -0.20 20.80 -15.29
C PHE A 36 0.46 20.07 -14.11
N GLU A 37 0.77 20.83 -13.05
CA GLU A 37 1.28 20.28 -11.80
C GLU A 37 0.43 20.78 -10.63
N PHE A 38 -0.09 19.85 -9.83
CA PHE A 38 -0.70 20.16 -8.55
C PHE A 38 0.38 20.10 -7.45
N SER A 39 0.37 21.05 -6.50
CA SER A 39 1.30 21.06 -5.37
C SER A 39 0.56 21.06 -4.03
N SER A 40 1.01 20.21 -3.10
CA SER A 40 0.49 20.09 -1.74
C SER A 40 1.26 20.94 -0.71
N VAL A 41 2.45 21.46 -1.07
CA VAL A 41 3.37 22.20 -0.17
C VAL A 41 2.94 23.64 0.08
N ASN A 42 2.43 24.28 -0.97
CA ASN A 42 1.94 25.65 -0.92
C ASN A 42 0.46 25.60 -1.28
N GLY A 43 -0.41 25.97 -0.33
CA GLY A 43 -1.85 26.05 -0.54
C GLY A 43 -2.17 26.97 -1.72
N SER A 44 -2.18 26.40 -2.91
CA SER A 44 -2.35 27.13 -4.15
C SER A 44 -3.84 27.39 -4.30
N THR A 45 -4.18 28.67 -4.38
CA THR A 45 -5.56 29.19 -4.45
C THR A 45 -6.24 28.94 -5.81
N PHE A 46 -5.74 27.99 -6.59
CA PHE A 46 -6.24 27.69 -7.92
C PHE A 46 -6.35 26.17 -8.09
N SER A 47 -7.58 25.69 -8.03
CA SER A 47 -7.95 24.36 -8.48
C SER A 47 -8.53 24.52 -9.90
N PRO A 48 -7.73 24.48 -10.98
CA PRO A 48 -8.32 24.20 -12.26
C PRO A 48 -8.93 22.79 -12.18
N LEU A 49 -10.19 22.66 -12.59
CA LEU A 49 -10.78 21.37 -12.91
C LEU A 49 -10.03 20.85 -14.15
N THR A 50 -8.89 20.20 -13.95
CA THR A 50 -8.28 19.43 -15.03
C THR A 50 -8.93 18.05 -15.07
N SER A 51 -9.35 17.65 -16.27
CA SER A 51 -9.87 16.30 -16.54
C SER A 51 -8.78 15.38 -17.09
N THR A 52 -7.51 15.78 -16.98
CA THR A 52 -6.37 14.99 -17.45
C THR A 52 -5.92 13.99 -16.41
N VAL A 53 -5.25 12.94 -16.87
CA VAL A 53 -4.82 11.84 -16.01
C VAL A 53 -3.50 12.21 -15.31
N PRO A 54 -3.35 11.87 -14.02
CA PRO A 54 -2.08 12.01 -13.34
C PRO A 54 -1.07 11.00 -13.90
N ILE A 55 0.17 11.45 -14.11
CA ILE A 55 1.27 10.67 -14.71
C ILE A 55 2.51 10.56 -13.81
N GLY A 56 2.56 11.29 -12.71
CA GLY A 56 3.72 11.28 -11.81
C GLY A 56 3.39 11.80 -10.42
N LEU A 57 4.19 11.36 -9.45
CA LEU A 57 4.21 11.85 -8.08
C LEU A 57 5.64 12.30 -7.73
N GLY A 58 5.80 13.59 -7.41
CA GLY A 58 7.09 14.15 -6.98
C GLY A 58 7.20 14.16 -5.46
N LEU A 59 8.24 13.54 -4.92
CA LEU A 59 8.49 13.39 -3.49
C LEU A 59 9.82 14.06 -3.10
N GLN A 60 9.81 14.95 -2.11
CA GLN A 60 11.01 15.53 -1.52
C GLN A 60 10.93 15.50 0.01
N ASN A 61 11.82 14.73 0.63
CA ASN A 61 11.80 14.45 2.08
C ASN A 61 10.39 14.05 2.57
N ALA A 62 9.76 13.13 1.84
CA ALA A 62 8.37 12.79 2.05
C ALA A 62 8.10 12.32 3.49
N SER A 63 6.99 12.81 4.06
CA SER A 63 6.53 12.39 5.39
C SER A 63 5.99 10.96 5.40
N SER A 64 5.78 10.40 6.59
CA SER A 64 5.35 9.01 6.72
C SER A 64 3.86 8.79 6.46
N ILE A 65 3.52 7.57 6.04
CA ILE A 65 2.17 7.03 6.02
C ILE A 65 2.09 5.94 7.09
N THR A 66 1.14 6.05 8.02
CA THR A 66 0.92 5.02 9.05
C THR A 66 -0.50 4.47 8.94
N VAL A 67 -0.62 3.15 8.88
CA VAL A 67 -1.88 2.41 8.94
C VAL A 67 -1.98 1.71 10.28
N GLN A 68 -2.93 2.12 11.10
CA GLN A 68 -3.17 1.56 12.42
C GLN A 68 -4.41 0.67 12.42
N ASN A 69 -4.32 -0.48 13.09
CA ASN A 69 -5.48 -1.27 13.49
C ASN A 69 -5.14 -2.12 14.72
N ALA A 70 -6.08 -2.95 15.17
CA ALA A 70 -5.85 -3.90 16.27
C ALA A 70 -5.01 -5.12 15.82
N GLY A 71 -4.63 -5.22 14.55
CA GLY A 71 -4.07 -6.43 13.96
C GLY A 71 -5.15 -7.44 13.57
N ARG A 72 -4.77 -8.46 12.81
CA ARG A 72 -5.68 -9.58 12.51
C ARG A 72 -5.96 -10.42 13.76
N GLU A 73 -7.09 -11.14 13.72
CA GLU A 73 -7.35 -12.17 14.72
C GLU A 73 -6.41 -13.36 14.55
N VAL A 74 -5.97 -13.94 15.67
CA VAL A 74 -5.16 -15.16 15.70
C VAL A 74 -6.11 -16.35 15.78
N VAL A 75 -6.16 -17.17 14.73
CA VAL A 75 -7.00 -18.37 14.65
C VAL A 75 -6.16 -19.60 14.28
N ASP A 76 -6.64 -20.79 14.61
CA ASP A 76 -5.94 -22.05 14.37
C ASP A 76 -5.80 -22.39 12.87
N ASN A 77 -6.76 -21.95 12.04
CA ASN A 77 -6.73 -22.19 10.60
C ASN A 77 -6.95 -20.90 9.80
N ILE A 78 -5.85 -20.39 9.25
CA ILE A 78 -5.85 -19.15 8.46
C ILE A 78 -6.48 -19.31 7.05
N PHE A 79 -6.87 -20.51 6.65
CA PHE A 79 -7.47 -20.79 5.35
C PHE A 79 -9.01 -20.91 5.38
N THR A 80 -9.63 -20.82 6.57
CA THR A 80 -11.09 -20.71 6.66
C THR A 80 -11.53 -19.29 6.32
N ASP A 81 -12.62 -19.18 5.56
CA ASP A 81 -13.18 -17.95 4.95
C ASP A 81 -13.51 -16.81 5.94
N GLU A 82 -13.33 -17.04 7.25
CA GLU A 82 -13.69 -16.15 8.36
C GLU A 82 -12.53 -15.28 8.87
N LEU A 83 -11.35 -15.34 8.26
CA LEU A 83 -10.12 -14.82 8.86
C LEU A 83 -9.94 -13.28 8.85
N SER A 84 -10.98 -12.50 8.56
CA SER A 84 -10.78 -11.06 8.38
C SER A 84 -11.60 -10.27 9.39
N PRO A 85 -10.96 -9.43 10.20
CA PRO A 85 -11.63 -8.28 10.80
C PRO A 85 -12.33 -7.49 9.68
N ARG A 86 -13.58 -7.07 9.92
CA ARG A 86 -14.32 -6.18 9.01
C ARG A 86 -13.75 -4.74 9.01
N THR A 87 -12.66 -4.52 9.73
CA THR A 87 -12.07 -3.22 10.02
C THR A 87 -10.70 -3.12 9.38
N GLY A 88 -10.43 -2.00 8.71
CA GLY A 88 -9.22 -1.79 7.93
C GLY A 88 -9.51 -1.00 6.65
N LEU A 89 -8.47 -0.73 5.88
CA LEU A 89 -8.59 -0.09 4.58
C LEU A 89 -9.01 -1.14 3.55
N SER A 90 -10.20 -1.01 2.99
CA SER A 90 -10.70 -1.94 1.97
C SER A 90 -11.32 -1.18 0.81
N VAL A 91 -11.13 -1.69 -0.40
CA VAL A 91 -11.79 -1.21 -1.62
C VAL A 91 -12.77 -2.27 -2.15
N LEU A 92 -13.54 -1.89 -3.17
CA LEU A 92 -14.39 -2.83 -3.91
C LEU A 92 -13.55 -3.90 -4.63
N PRO A 93 -14.14 -5.03 -5.03
CA PRO A 93 -13.42 -6.07 -5.76
C PRO A 93 -12.72 -5.55 -7.02
N ASN A 94 -11.57 -6.14 -7.33
CA ASN A 94 -10.72 -5.83 -8.48
C ASN A 94 -10.26 -4.36 -8.53
N GLN A 95 -10.15 -3.71 -7.37
CA GLN A 95 -9.63 -2.35 -7.23
C GLN A 95 -8.30 -2.37 -6.48
N THR A 96 -7.45 -1.39 -6.78
CA THR A 96 -6.12 -1.25 -6.19
C THR A 96 -6.15 -0.34 -4.97
N ILE A 97 -5.36 -0.68 -3.94
CA ILE A 97 -4.91 0.28 -2.94
C ILE A 97 -3.42 0.54 -3.15
N ALA A 98 -3.04 1.80 -3.31
CA ALA A 98 -1.65 2.24 -3.42
C ALA A 98 -1.29 3.23 -2.31
N LEU A 99 -0.23 2.97 -1.56
CA LEU A 99 0.35 3.88 -0.57
C LEU A 99 1.76 4.28 -1.03
N ILE A 100 1.95 5.54 -1.44
CA ILE A 100 3.22 6.05 -1.97
C ILE A 100 3.67 7.25 -1.15
N GLY A 101 4.68 7.12 -0.31
CA GLY A 101 5.09 8.20 0.59
C GLY A 101 6.48 7.98 1.16
N GLY A 102 6.84 8.69 2.23
CA GLY A 102 8.10 8.47 2.95
C GLY A 102 8.12 7.10 3.64
N ASP A 103 8.47 7.05 4.93
CA ASP A 103 8.37 5.78 5.66
C ASP A 103 6.90 5.30 5.72
N ILE A 104 6.67 4.02 5.43
CA ILE A 104 5.34 3.41 5.49
C ILE A 104 5.30 2.40 6.63
N ASN A 105 4.40 2.61 7.58
CA ASN A 105 4.31 1.83 8.80
C ASN A 105 2.93 1.20 8.95
N PHE A 106 2.88 -0.12 9.03
CA PHE A 106 1.70 -0.86 9.45
C PHE A 106 1.87 -1.24 10.93
N ASP A 107 1.12 -0.55 11.78
CA ASP A 107 1.03 -0.79 13.23
C ASP A 107 -0.30 -1.51 13.49
N GLY A 108 -0.25 -2.83 13.38
CA GLY A 108 -1.44 -3.69 13.33
C GLY A 108 -2.36 -3.37 12.15
N GLY A 109 -1.87 -2.64 11.14
CA GLY A 109 -2.66 -2.16 10.02
C GLY A 109 -3.25 -3.30 9.19
N ILE A 110 -4.48 -3.09 8.70
CA ILE A 110 -5.19 -4.06 7.86
C ILE A 110 -5.54 -3.40 6.53
N LEU A 111 -5.18 -4.07 5.43
CA LEU A 111 -5.47 -3.64 4.06
C LEU A 111 -6.04 -4.83 3.28
N ARG A 112 -7.19 -4.62 2.61
CA ARG A 112 -7.87 -5.65 1.80
C ARG A 112 -8.24 -5.14 0.41
N THR A 113 -7.89 -5.91 -0.60
CA THR A 113 -8.22 -5.66 -2.01
C THR A 113 -8.73 -6.95 -2.67
N PRO A 114 -10.01 -7.34 -2.49
CA PRO A 114 -10.51 -8.62 -3.02
C PRO A 114 -10.29 -8.74 -4.54
N GLY A 115 -9.43 -9.67 -4.96
CA GLY A 115 -9.00 -9.83 -6.37
C GLY A 115 -8.30 -8.63 -7.00
N GLY A 116 -7.95 -7.60 -6.22
CA GLY A 116 -7.35 -6.35 -6.69
C GLY A 116 -5.93 -6.14 -6.16
N ASP A 117 -5.20 -5.22 -6.75
CA ASP A 117 -3.77 -5.07 -6.46
C ASP A 117 -3.45 -4.25 -5.20
N VAL A 118 -2.29 -4.52 -4.60
CA VAL A 118 -1.71 -3.72 -3.53
C VAL A 118 -0.36 -3.19 -3.97
N GLU A 119 -0.17 -1.89 -3.89
CA GLU A 119 1.10 -1.21 -4.18
C GLU A 119 1.56 -0.42 -2.95
N ILE A 120 2.75 -0.69 -2.44
CA ILE A 120 3.33 0.03 -1.31
C ILE A 120 4.74 0.51 -1.68
N GLY A 121 4.89 1.82 -1.88
CA GLY A 121 6.15 2.45 -2.28
C GLY A 121 6.65 3.43 -1.23
N SER A 122 7.69 3.05 -0.48
CA SER A 122 8.37 3.93 0.46
C SER A 122 9.51 4.69 -0.23
N VAL A 123 9.22 5.93 -0.60
CA VAL A 123 10.06 6.85 -1.37
C VAL A 123 10.31 8.12 -0.55
N ALA A 124 11.56 8.34 -0.14
CA ALA A 124 11.95 9.56 0.55
C ALA A 124 12.17 10.72 -0.43
N ASN A 125 12.81 10.47 -1.58
CA ASN A 125 13.10 11.49 -2.60
C ASN A 125 13.07 10.92 -4.02
N GLY A 126 12.50 11.67 -4.96
CA GLY A 126 12.49 11.38 -6.39
C GLY A 126 11.09 11.44 -6.99
N GLU A 127 10.92 10.81 -8.15
CA GLU A 127 9.65 10.77 -8.87
C GLU A 127 9.19 9.33 -9.06
N VAL A 128 7.92 9.07 -8.76
CA VAL A 128 7.25 7.81 -9.09
C VAL A 128 6.34 8.07 -10.29
N SER A 129 6.63 7.42 -11.42
CA SER A 129 5.78 7.55 -12.60
C SER A 129 4.51 6.73 -12.40
N LEU A 130 3.37 7.31 -12.79
CA LEU A 130 2.05 6.70 -12.66
C LEU A 130 1.47 6.48 -14.05
N SER A 131 0.95 5.28 -14.29
CA SER A 131 0.17 5.02 -15.50
C SER A 131 -1.15 4.31 -15.17
N THR A 132 -2.18 4.67 -15.91
CA THR A 132 -3.50 4.04 -15.85
C THR A 132 -3.75 3.34 -17.18
N SER A 133 -3.95 2.03 -17.15
CA SER A 133 -4.30 1.24 -18.35
C SER A 133 -5.58 0.44 -18.11
N ILE A 134 -5.98 -0.35 -19.12
CA ILE A 134 -7.09 -1.29 -18.96
C ILE A 134 -6.78 -2.42 -17.96
N ASP A 135 -5.50 -2.69 -17.73
CA ASP A 135 -5.01 -3.72 -16.81
C ASP A 135 -4.85 -3.20 -15.37
N GLY A 136 -5.14 -1.91 -15.14
CA GLY A 136 -5.14 -1.28 -13.82
C GLY A 136 -4.14 -0.13 -13.67
N LEU A 137 -3.74 0.12 -12.43
CA LEU A 137 -2.72 1.11 -12.08
C LEU A 137 -1.33 0.46 -12.13
N SER A 138 -0.34 1.20 -12.62
CA SER A 138 1.07 0.81 -12.59
C SER A 138 1.92 1.98 -12.12
N PHE A 139 2.93 1.63 -11.32
CA PHE A 139 3.86 2.54 -10.68
C PHE A 139 5.28 2.16 -11.08
N ASP A 140 6.05 3.14 -11.51
CA ASP A 140 7.45 2.97 -11.89
C ASP A 140 8.35 3.82 -10.98
N TYR A 141 9.45 3.21 -10.54
CA TYR A 141 10.35 3.78 -9.55
C TYR A 141 11.74 4.11 -10.13
N GLU A 142 11.92 4.12 -11.47
CA GLU A 142 13.23 4.36 -12.10
C GLU A 142 13.83 5.73 -11.74
N ASN A 143 13.00 6.74 -11.52
CA ASN A 143 13.40 8.09 -11.15
C ASN A 143 13.42 8.35 -9.64
N VAL A 144 13.34 7.29 -8.82
CA VAL A 144 13.52 7.40 -7.37
C VAL A 144 14.99 7.46 -7.02
N THR A 145 15.36 8.44 -6.22
CA THR A 145 16.76 8.69 -5.81
C THR A 145 17.04 8.21 -4.39
N SER A 146 16.00 8.07 -3.56
CA SER A 146 16.12 7.59 -2.19
C SER A 146 14.81 6.94 -1.74
N PHE A 147 14.90 5.68 -1.32
CA PHE A 147 13.79 4.95 -0.71
C PHE A 147 13.78 5.13 0.83
N GLY A 148 12.60 4.99 1.44
CA GLY A 148 12.37 4.99 2.88
C GLY A 148 12.16 3.58 3.45
N GLY A 149 11.78 3.49 4.72
CA GLY A 149 11.48 2.22 5.38
C GLY A 149 10.02 1.77 5.19
N LEU A 150 9.82 0.47 5.02
CA LEU A 150 8.51 -0.18 5.07
C LEU A 150 8.50 -1.20 6.21
N SER A 151 7.62 -1.00 7.20
CA SER A 151 7.53 -1.88 8.37
C SER A 151 6.12 -2.41 8.59
N PHE A 152 6.05 -3.69 8.97
CA PHE A 152 4.82 -4.36 9.40
C PHE A 152 5.02 -4.95 10.79
N SER A 153 4.16 -4.56 11.72
CA SER A 153 4.21 -4.96 13.13
C SER A 153 2.83 -5.24 13.69
N LYS A 154 2.75 -5.74 14.93
CA LYS A 154 1.51 -5.95 15.68
C LYS A 154 0.41 -6.71 14.91
N LEU A 155 0.74 -7.85 14.31
CA LEU A 155 -0.19 -8.68 13.53
C LEU A 155 -0.82 -7.96 12.32
N SER A 156 -0.08 -7.05 11.69
CA SER A 156 -0.51 -6.39 10.46
C SER A 156 -0.86 -7.41 9.37
N PHE A 157 -1.81 -7.04 8.51
CA PHE A 157 -2.38 -7.96 7.54
C PHE A 157 -2.70 -7.28 6.20
N ILE A 158 -2.10 -7.80 5.13
CA ILE A 158 -2.46 -7.45 3.75
C ILE A 158 -3.12 -8.66 3.11
N GLU A 159 -4.28 -8.47 2.49
CA GLU A 159 -5.02 -9.54 1.84
C GLU A 159 -5.52 -9.16 0.43
N THR A 160 -5.21 -10.01 -0.56
CA THR A 160 -5.74 -9.91 -1.94
C THR A 160 -6.27 -11.25 -2.46
N SER A 161 -7.09 -11.92 -1.64
CA SER A 161 -7.79 -13.14 -2.05
C SER A 161 -8.80 -12.86 -3.18
N GLY A 162 -8.86 -13.72 -4.20
CA GLY A 162 -9.76 -13.51 -5.36
C GLY A 162 -9.74 -14.62 -6.39
N ALA A 163 -10.49 -14.44 -7.48
CA ALA A 163 -10.57 -15.35 -8.62
C ALA A 163 -10.47 -14.56 -9.95
N PRO A 164 -9.26 -14.21 -10.43
CA PRO A 164 -7.96 -14.53 -9.82
C PRO A 164 -7.61 -13.64 -8.60
N ALA A 165 -6.65 -14.07 -7.80
CA ALA A 165 -6.06 -13.24 -6.75
C ALA A 165 -5.24 -12.08 -7.35
N GLY A 166 -5.20 -10.94 -6.67
CA GLY A 166 -4.46 -9.77 -7.14
C GLY A 166 -2.95 -9.85 -6.86
N ARG A 167 -2.22 -8.81 -7.31
CA ARG A 167 -0.78 -8.66 -7.09
C ARG A 167 -0.51 -7.90 -5.79
N VAL A 168 0.68 -8.13 -5.22
CA VAL A 168 1.23 -7.32 -4.13
C VAL A 168 2.62 -6.89 -4.52
N HIS A 169 2.89 -5.58 -4.54
CA HIS A 169 4.22 -5.05 -4.80
C HIS A 169 4.66 -4.12 -3.67
N PHE A 170 5.81 -4.41 -3.09
CA PHE A 170 6.47 -3.59 -2.08
C PHE A 170 7.79 -3.05 -2.62
N MET A 171 7.99 -1.75 -2.46
CA MET A 171 9.22 -1.04 -2.81
C MET A 171 9.69 -0.21 -1.62
N GLY A 172 10.95 -0.34 -1.24
CA GLY A 172 11.54 0.41 -0.12
C GLY A 172 13.04 0.18 0.04
N ARG A 173 13.66 0.88 0.99
CA ARG A 173 15.07 0.69 1.36
C ARG A 173 15.22 -0.49 2.30
N ASP A 174 14.50 -0.42 3.40
CA ASP A 174 14.44 -1.42 4.46
C ASP A 174 13.00 -1.93 4.55
N ILE A 175 12.78 -3.22 4.30
CA ILE A 175 11.46 -3.84 4.37
C ILE A 175 11.46 -4.88 5.49
N SER A 176 10.59 -4.71 6.50
CA SER A 176 10.53 -5.63 7.63
C SER A 176 9.11 -6.10 7.93
N LEU A 177 8.94 -7.42 8.07
CA LEU A 177 7.70 -8.05 8.55
C LEU A 177 7.98 -8.74 9.90
N ARG A 178 7.40 -8.22 10.98
CA ARG A 178 7.60 -8.71 12.35
C ARG A 178 6.25 -8.92 13.05
N ASP A 179 6.29 -9.44 14.28
CA ASP A 179 5.11 -9.51 15.16
C ASP A 179 3.97 -10.31 14.56
N GLY A 180 4.34 -11.38 13.87
CA GLY A 180 3.43 -12.28 13.20
C GLY A 180 2.75 -11.64 12.01
N SER A 181 3.18 -10.50 11.48
CA SER A 181 2.50 -9.83 10.36
C SER A 181 2.49 -10.69 9.10
N LEU A 182 1.37 -10.69 8.36
CA LEU A 182 1.17 -11.57 7.21
C LEU A 182 0.73 -10.80 5.96
N VAL A 183 1.28 -11.22 4.83
CA VAL A 183 0.76 -10.90 3.49
C VAL A 183 0.14 -12.17 2.93
N PHE A 184 -1.14 -12.11 2.63
CA PHE A 184 -1.94 -13.27 2.25
C PHE A 184 -2.58 -13.06 0.88
N VAL A 185 -2.16 -13.87 -0.06
CA VAL A 185 -2.70 -13.93 -1.42
C VAL A 185 -3.32 -15.32 -1.55
N ARG A 186 -4.56 -15.40 -2.01
CA ARG A 186 -5.21 -16.71 -2.18
C ARG A 186 -6.04 -16.72 -3.44
N ASN A 187 -5.64 -17.57 -4.38
CA ASN A 187 -6.44 -17.84 -5.56
C ASN A 187 -7.59 -18.79 -5.20
N ILE A 188 -8.82 -18.30 -5.22
CA ILE A 188 -10.02 -19.06 -4.85
C ILE A 188 -10.89 -19.45 -6.06
N GLY A 189 -10.40 -19.22 -7.29
CA GLY A 189 -11.10 -19.63 -8.51
C GLY A 189 -10.16 -19.82 -9.69
N GLU A 190 -10.71 -19.73 -10.90
CA GLU A 190 -9.96 -19.90 -12.14
C GLU A 190 -9.16 -18.64 -12.49
N GLY A 191 -8.09 -18.82 -13.29
CA GLY A 191 -7.19 -17.75 -13.70
C GLY A 191 -5.80 -17.86 -13.03
N VAL A 192 -4.86 -17.09 -13.57
CA VAL A 192 -3.49 -17.01 -13.03
C VAL A 192 -3.48 -15.92 -11.95
N PRO A 193 -3.14 -16.25 -10.69
CA PRO A 193 -3.05 -15.24 -9.65
C PRO A 193 -1.90 -14.26 -9.91
N GLY A 194 -2.04 -13.04 -9.39
CA GLY A 194 -0.94 -12.10 -9.29
C GLY A 194 0.20 -12.61 -8.41
N ASN A 195 1.39 -12.04 -8.59
CA ASN A 195 2.56 -12.34 -7.79
C ASN A 195 2.68 -11.42 -6.58
N ILE A 196 3.45 -11.87 -5.59
CA ILE A 196 4.00 -11.02 -4.54
C ILE A 196 5.43 -10.66 -4.96
N GLU A 197 5.72 -9.37 -5.06
CA GLU A 197 7.03 -8.84 -5.39
C GLU A 197 7.51 -7.90 -4.27
N VAL A 198 8.74 -8.12 -3.81
CA VAL A 198 9.35 -7.33 -2.73
C VAL A 198 10.71 -6.85 -3.22
N ASN A 199 10.82 -5.55 -3.43
CA ASN A 199 12.01 -4.88 -3.89
C ASN A 199 12.56 -4.00 -2.76
N ALA A 200 13.60 -4.51 -2.09
CA ALA A 200 14.33 -3.78 -1.06
C ALA A 200 15.70 -3.34 -1.59
N SER A 201 16.03 -2.05 -1.50
CA SER A 201 17.33 -1.56 -1.98
C SER A 201 18.49 -1.86 -1.02
N GLU A 202 18.21 -2.09 0.26
CA GLU A 202 19.23 -2.40 1.27
C GLU A 202 18.93 -3.69 2.03
N SER A 203 17.76 -3.79 2.69
CA SER A 203 17.46 -4.94 3.56
C SER A 203 16.02 -5.42 3.47
N PHE A 204 15.85 -6.74 3.55
CA PHE A 204 14.56 -7.39 3.69
C PHE A 204 14.63 -8.42 4.82
N GLU A 205 13.80 -8.24 5.85
CA GLU A 205 13.78 -9.09 7.05
C GLU A 205 12.36 -9.61 7.34
N ILE A 206 12.27 -10.90 7.62
CA ILE A 206 11.10 -11.51 8.25
C ILE A 206 11.51 -11.90 9.67
N GLY A 207 10.98 -11.17 10.65
CA GLY A 207 11.34 -11.29 12.06
C GLY A 207 10.33 -12.11 12.86
N PRO A 208 10.73 -12.54 14.08
CA PRO A 208 9.87 -13.24 15.02
C PRO A 208 8.75 -12.32 15.53
N SER A 209 7.90 -12.88 16.39
CA SER A 209 6.81 -12.15 17.02
C SER A 209 7.09 -11.89 18.49
N ASP A 210 6.98 -10.61 18.89
CA ASP A 210 7.10 -10.22 20.30
C ASP A 210 5.92 -10.70 21.15
N PHE A 211 4.82 -11.18 20.54
CA PHE A 211 3.68 -11.75 21.27
C PHE A 211 3.84 -13.24 21.59
N SER A 212 4.44 -13.99 20.67
CA SER A 212 4.55 -15.46 20.75
C SER A 212 5.42 -16.00 19.61
N ASP A 213 6.34 -16.91 19.93
CA ASP A 213 7.18 -17.61 18.95
C ASP A 213 6.38 -18.44 17.94
N ALA A 214 5.12 -18.77 18.25
CA ALA A 214 4.22 -19.50 17.36
C ALA A 214 3.60 -18.62 16.25
N LEU A 215 3.65 -17.29 16.40
CA LEU A 215 3.11 -16.35 15.43
C LEU A 215 4.20 -15.95 14.45
N LEU A 216 4.29 -16.71 13.36
CA LEU A 216 5.26 -16.44 12.31
C LEU A 216 4.78 -15.28 11.43
N SER A 217 5.72 -14.38 11.12
CA SER A 217 5.54 -13.37 10.08
C SER A 217 5.85 -13.99 8.71
N GLY A 218 5.28 -13.47 7.63
CA GLY A 218 5.65 -13.93 6.29
C GLY A 218 4.61 -13.71 5.20
N PHE A 219 4.81 -14.42 4.10
CA PHE A 219 4.03 -14.34 2.88
C PHE A 219 3.39 -15.71 2.62
N LEU A 220 2.12 -15.69 2.26
CA LEU A 220 1.32 -16.87 1.93
C LEU A 220 0.65 -16.62 0.60
N GLN A 221 0.79 -17.58 -0.32
CA GLN A 221 0.24 -17.54 -1.67
C GLN A 221 -0.38 -18.90 -2.02
#